data_AF-A0A7J4EPF4-F1
#
_entry.id   AF-A0A7J4EPF4-F1
#
_cell.length_a   1.000
_cell.length_b   1.000
_cell.length_c   1.000
_cell.angle_alpha   90.00
_cell.angle_beta   90.00
_cell.angle_gamma   90.00
#
_symmetry.space_group_name_H-M   'P 1'
#
loop_
_entity.id
_entity.type
_entity.pdbx_description
1 polymer ?
#
loop_
_entity_poly.entity_id
_entity_poly.type
_entity_poly.pdbx_seq_one_letter_code
_entity_poly.pdbx_strand_id
1 'polypeptide(L)'
;MKVTKKRLKGREGEIALTPESLDDLWHLKYIIEKNDLVFSLTKRRVEGATDKIRPEKVEKKTMRLGIRVDSVEFHKFSNRLRLHGIIEQGIDTGSYHTLNIENGVNLSIIKNWKNDQLERIKDSVKASNRPKVVIATLEDGEASIGLVRQYGVEETFNSKYSSGKKERTNKSTKLEFFKALADQLQNKLINTPAIIIAGPGFLKTDFYE
;
A
#
# COMPACT_ATOMS: atom_id res chain seq x y z
N MET A 1 -4.90 8.07 4.06
CA MET A 1 -6.06 7.41 4.66
C MET A 1 -7.03 8.48 5.10
N LYS A 2 -8.30 8.13 5.05
CA LYS A 2 -9.40 8.98 5.48
C LYS A 2 -10.05 8.42 6.74
N VAL A 3 -10.18 9.26 7.77
CA VAL A 3 -10.97 8.92 8.96
C VAL A 3 -12.44 9.18 8.65
N THR A 4 -13.27 8.14 8.66
CA THR A 4 -14.71 8.26 8.36
C THR A 4 -15.57 8.41 9.61
N LYS A 5 -15.11 7.86 10.74
CA LYS A 5 -15.82 7.94 12.03
C LYS A 5 -14.82 7.87 13.16
N LYS A 6 -15.03 8.66 14.21
CA LYS A 6 -14.25 8.60 15.44
C LYS A 6 -15.18 8.76 16.64
N ARG A 7 -15.31 7.70 17.45
CA ARG A 7 -16.11 7.67 18.68
C ARG A 7 -15.26 7.10 19.81
N LEU A 8 -14.66 7.98 20.60
CA LEU A 8 -13.80 7.61 21.72
C LEU A 8 -14.40 8.14 23.03
N LYS A 9 -14.36 7.32 24.08
CA LYS A 9 -14.57 7.72 25.47
C LYS A 9 -13.22 7.62 26.18
N GLY A 10 -12.53 8.75 26.32
CA GLY A 10 -11.12 8.76 26.73
C GLY A 10 -10.25 8.13 25.64
N ARG A 11 -9.59 7.01 25.96
CA ARG A 11 -8.74 6.26 25.02
C ARG A 11 -9.41 5.03 24.41
N GLU A 12 -10.59 4.65 24.88
CA GLU A 12 -11.29 3.47 24.40
C GLU A 12 -12.38 3.85 23.40
N GLY A 13 -12.50 3.07 22.33
CA GLY A 13 -13.63 3.20 21.41
C GLY A 13 -13.30 2.83 19.97
N GLU A 14 -14.13 3.31 19.05
CA GLU A 14 -14.13 2.96 17.64
C GLU A 14 -13.52 4.08 16.78
N ILE A 15 -12.58 3.71 15.91
CA ILE A 15 -12.13 4.55 14.81
C ILE A 15 -12.36 3.79 13.50
N ALA A 16 -13.14 4.39 12.59
CA ALA A 16 -13.33 3.89 11.25
C ALA A 16 -12.44 4.64 10.26
N LEU A 17 -11.74 3.88 9.43
CA LEU A 17 -10.70 4.34 8.51
C LEU A 17 -10.97 3.76 7.13
N THR A 18 -10.63 4.51 6.10
CA THR A 18 -10.56 4.02 4.72
C THR A 18 -9.13 4.27 4.21
N PRO A 19 -8.34 3.21 3.96
CA PRO A 19 -7.02 3.35 3.36
C PRO A 19 -7.17 3.76 1.89
N GLU A 20 -6.35 4.71 1.44
CA GLU A 20 -6.39 5.24 0.06
C GLU A 20 -5.09 4.91 -0.70
N SER A 21 -4.06 4.46 0.02
CA SER A 21 -2.75 4.16 -0.52
C SER A 21 -2.10 2.94 0.13
N LEU A 22 -1.04 2.43 -0.49
CA LEU A 22 -0.24 1.34 0.08
C LEU A 22 0.44 1.75 1.40
N ASP A 23 0.83 3.02 1.53
CA ASP A 23 1.38 3.58 2.75
C ASP A 23 0.38 3.47 3.91
N ASP A 24 -0.92 3.69 3.64
CA ASP A 24 -1.97 3.57 4.65
C ASP A 24 -2.12 2.13 5.16
N LEU A 25 -2.07 1.15 4.26
CA LEU A 25 -2.09 -0.27 4.63
C LEU A 25 -0.87 -0.62 5.49
N TRP A 26 0.29 -0.05 5.18
CA TRP A 26 1.49 -0.18 6.00
C TRP A 26 1.30 0.47 7.39
N HIS A 27 0.69 1.65 7.48
CA HIS A 27 0.38 2.26 8.77
C HIS A 27 -0.58 1.39 9.60
N LEU A 28 -1.63 0.85 8.97
CA LEU A 28 -2.61 -0.03 9.60
C LEU A 28 -1.97 -1.28 10.19
N LYS A 29 -0.94 -1.84 9.53
CA LYS A 29 -0.14 -2.96 10.06
C LYS A 29 0.43 -2.69 11.46
N TYR A 30 0.80 -1.44 11.77
CA TYR A 30 1.36 -1.07 13.08
C TYR A 30 0.32 -0.54 14.06
N ILE A 31 -0.88 -0.21 13.58
CA ILE A 31 -1.99 0.27 14.41
C ILE A 31 -2.78 -0.91 14.99
N ILE A 32 -3.02 -1.92 14.15
CA ILE A 32 -3.79 -3.11 14.50
C ILE A 32 -2.87 -4.11 15.17
N GLU A 33 -3.25 -4.54 16.37
CA GLU A 33 -2.53 -5.47 17.21
C GLU A 33 -3.39 -6.70 17.48
N LYS A 34 -2.76 -7.76 17.99
CA LYS A 34 -3.47 -8.94 18.47
C LYS A 34 -4.49 -8.54 19.54
N ASN A 35 -5.65 -9.19 19.52
CA ASN A 35 -6.83 -8.95 20.34
C ASN A 35 -7.62 -7.67 20.04
N ASP A 36 -7.27 -6.89 19.03
CA ASP A 36 -8.14 -5.82 18.56
C ASP A 36 -9.40 -6.38 17.90
N LEU A 37 -10.52 -5.69 18.03
CA LEU A 37 -11.75 -6.03 17.32
C LEU A 37 -11.84 -5.18 16.04
N VAL A 38 -11.82 -5.83 14.89
CA VAL A 38 -11.86 -5.16 13.58
C VAL A 38 -13.08 -5.59 12.79
N PHE A 39 -13.81 -4.59 12.30
CA PHE A 39 -14.93 -4.78 11.38
C PHE A 39 -14.55 -4.38 9.97
N SER A 40 -14.94 -5.21 8.99
CA SER A 40 -14.85 -4.84 7.58
C SER A 40 -15.90 -5.60 6.76
N LEU A 41 -16.14 -5.13 5.54
CA LEU A 41 -16.96 -5.84 4.56
C LEU A 41 -16.15 -6.97 3.92
N THR A 42 -16.75 -8.15 3.86
CA THR A 42 -16.18 -9.32 3.20
C THR A 42 -17.24 -10.01 2.34
N LYS A 43 -16.81 -10.75 1.33
CA LYS A 43 -17.70 -11.56 0.49
C LYS A 43 -17.59 -13.02 0.92
N ARG A 44 -18.69 -13.63 1.35
CA ARG A 44 -18.74 -15.03 1.79
C ARG A 44 -19.76 -15.80 0.96
N ARG A 45 -19.48 -17.07 0.72
CA ARG A 45 -20.47 -18.01 0.21
C ARG A 45 -21.39 -18.36 1.37
N VAL A 46 -22.69 -18.10 1.22
CA VAL A 46 -23.68 -18.57 2.19
C VAL A 46 -24.20 -19.89 1.65
N GLU A 47 -23.94 -20.99 2.35
CA GLU A 47 -24.61 -22.24 2.04
C GLU A 47 -26.10 -22.04 2.33
N GLY A 48 -26.93 -22.09 1.28
CA GLY A 48 -28.36 -22.21 1.45
C GLY A 48 -28.67 -23.62 1.95
N ALA A 49 -29.65 -23.78 2.82
CA ALA A 49 -30.20 -25.09 3.14
C ALA A 49 -30.80 -25.71 1.87
N THR A 50 -30.02 -26.47 1.11
CA THR A 50 -30.47 -27.17 -0.08
C THR A 50 -30.73 -28.63 0.22
N ASP A 51 -31.97 -28.90 0.66
CA ASP A 51 -32.61 -30.22 0.66
C ASP A 51 -33.01 -30.63 -0.78
N LYS A 52 -32.18 -30.32 -1.78
CA LYS A 52 -32.45 -30.55 -3.21
C LYS A 52 -31.24 -31.12 -3.94
N ILE A 53 -31.52 -32.13 -4.76
CA ILE A 53 -30.61 -33.00 -5.53
C ILE A 53 -29.79 -32.24 -6.60
N ARG A 54 -30.03 -30.94 -6.82
CA ARG A 54 -29.36 -30.14 -7.86
C ARG A 54 -28.59 -28.97 -7.23
N PRO A 55 -27.26 -28.87 -7.42
CA PRO A 55 -26.48 -27.77 -6.85
C PRO A 55 -26.83 -26.46 -7.56
N GLU A 56 -27.54 -25.57 -6.86
CA GLU A 56 -27.69 -24.18 -7.29
C GLU A 56 -26.36 -23.42 -7.11
N LYS A 57 -26.13 -22.45 -7.98
CA LYS A 57 -24.92 -21.63 -8.01
C LYS A 57 -24.82 -20.82 -6.72
N VAL A 58 -23.94 -21.23 -5.82
CA VAL A 58 -23.73 -20.58 -4.51
C VAL A 58 -23.35 -19.11 -4.70
N GLU A 59 -24.28 -18.20 -4.39
CA GLU A 59 -24.07 -16.76 -4.50
C GLU A 59 -23.17 -16.26 -3.35
N LYS A 60 -22.21 -15.40 -3.71
CA LYS A 60 -21.38 -14.70 -2.71
C LYS A 60 -22.14 -13.48 -2.21
N LYS A 61 -22.51 -13.47 -0.93
CA LYS A 61 -23.13 -12.31 -0.29
C LYS A 61 -22.07 -11.45 0.38
N THR A 62 -22.16 -10.14 0.19
CA THR A 62 -21.34 -9.16 0.92
C THR A 62 -21.93 -8.99 2.32
N MET A 63 -21.10 -9.11 3.35
CA MET A 63 -21.51 -8.96 4.74
C MET A 63 -20.42 -8.28 5.55
N ARG A 64 -20.82 -7.61 6.64
CA ARG A 64 -19.88 -7.01 7.59
C ARG A 64 -19.61 -8.02 8.71
N LEU A 65 -18.34 -8.35 8.92
CA LEU A 65 -17.90 -9.23 10.01
C LEU A 65 -16.98 -8.47 10.95
N GLY A 66 -17.13 -8.73 12.25
CA GLY A 66 -16.19 -8.33 13.29
C GLY A 66 -15.32 -9.51 13.68
N ILE A 67 -14.00 -9.39 13.49
CA ILE A 67 -13.04 -10.39 13.92
C ILE A 67 -12.18 -9.88 15.09
N ARG A 68 -11.89 -10.78 16.02
CA ARG A 68 -10.85 -10.61 17.02
C ARG A 68 -9.51 -10.99 16.39
N VAL A 69 -8.64 -10.02 16.16
CA VAL A 69 -7.40 -10.20 15.41
C VAL A 69 -6.44 -11.11 16.18
N ASP A 70 -5.88 -12.10 15.49
CA ASP A 70 -4.79 -12.95 15.97
C ASP A 70 -3.46 -12.60 15.29
N SER A 71 -3.48 -12.44 13.96
CA SER A 71 -2.29 -12.04 13.18
C SER A 71 -2.60 -11.00 12.10
N VAL A 72 -1.57 -10.22 11.75
CA VAL A 72 -1.64 -9.13 10.77
C VAL A 72 -0.50 -9.29 9.78
N GLU A 73 -0.83 -9.50 8.50
CA GLU A 73 0.13 -9.72 7.43
C GLU A 73 -0.03 -8.68 6.32
N PHE A 74 1.05 -7.98 6.01
CA PHE A 74 1.07 -6.96 4.97
C PHE A 74 1.75 -7.48 3.72
N HIS A 75 1.00 -7.60 2.62
CA HIS A 75 1.52 -8.09 1.34
C HIS A 75 1.70 -6.93 0.35
N LYS A 76 2.91 -6.36 0.33
CA LYS A 76 3.31 -5.26 -0.56
C LYS A 76 2.92 -5.50 -2.03
N PHE A 77 3.28 -6.64 -2.58
CA PHE A 77 3.05 -6.96 -4.00
C PHE A 77 1.59 -7.12 -4.39
N SER A 78 0.71 -7.44 -3.43
CA SER A 78 -0.72 -7.61 -3.69
C SER A 78 -1.57 -6.49 -3.10
N ASN A 79 -0.92 -5.39 -2.67
CA ASN A 79 -1.57 -4.19 -2.15
C ASN A 79 -2.70 -4.47 -1.13
N ARG A 80 -2.47 -5.42 -0.22
CA ARG A 80 -3.47 -5.81 0.78
C ARG A 80 -2.87 -6.08 2.15
N LEU A 81 -3.69 -5.82 3.17
CA LEU A 81 -3.45 -6.19 4.56
C LEU A 81 -4.40 -7.33 4.93
N ARG A 82 -3.85 -8.49 5.31
CA ARG A 82 -4.61 -9.64 5.80
C ARG A 82 -4.68 -9.57 7.32
N LEU A 83 -5.90 -9.61 7.85
CA LEU A 83 -6.17 -9.71 9.26
C LEU A 83 -6.78 -11.09 9.51
N HIS A 84 -6.04 -11.97 10.15
CA HIS A 84 -6.52 -13.30 10.53
C HIS A 84 -7.01 -13.26 11.97
N GLY A 85 -8.11 -13.94 12.26
CA GLY A 85 -8.66 -13.95 13.60
C GLY A 85 -9.96 -14.75 13.71
N ILE A 86 -10.55 -14.73 14.89
CA ILE A 86 -11.82 -15.41 15.18
C ILE A 86 -12.96 -14.44 14.94
N ILE A 87 -14.03 -14.89 14.27
CA ILE A 87 -15.26 -14.10 14.14
C ILE A 87 -15.90 -13.97 15.52
N GLU A 88 -15.96 -12.74 16.03
CA GLU A 88 -16.63 -12.43 17.28
C GLU A 88 -18.05 -11.89 17.03
N GLN A 89 -18.28 -11.22 15.90
CA GLN A 89 -19.57 -10.67 15.54
C GLN A 89 -19.91 -10.93 14.06
N GLY A 90 -21.01 -11.65 13.83
CA GLY A 90 -21.54 -11.94 12.49
C GLY A 90 -21.97 -13.40 12.34
N ILE A 91 -22.10 -13.84 11.10
CA ILE A 91 -22.40 -15.24 10.77
C ILE A 91 -21.15 -16.09 11.08
N ASP A 92 -21.35 -17.34 11.50
CA ASP A 92 -20.28 -18.30 11.84
C ASP A 92 -19.36 -17.82 12.98
N THR A 93 -19.95 -17.15 13.99
CA THR A 93 -19.26 -16.71 15.21
C THR A 93 -18.50 -17.87 15.85
N GLY A 94 -17.27 -17.62 16.28
CA GLY A 94 -16.34 -18.63 16.80
C GLY A 94 -15.45 -19.29 15.75
N SER A 95 -15.76 -19.16 14.46
CA SER A 95 -14.91 -19.67 13.38
C SER A 95 -13.76 -18.71 13.05
N TYR A 96 -12.64 -19.25 12.56
CA TYR A 96 -11.57 -18.42 12.02
C TYR A 96 -11.94 -17.83 10.66
N HIS A 97 -11.54 -16.58 10.44
CA HIS A 97 -11.73 -15.88 9.19
C HIS A 97 -10.58 -14.90 8.93
N THR A 98 -10.33 -14.64 7.65
CA THR A 98 -9.33 -13.67 7.23
C THR A 98 -10.00 -12.51 6.50
N LEU A 99 -9.93 -11.31 7.06
CA LEU A 99 -10.33 -10.08 6.38
C LEU A 99 -9.19 -9.61 5.48
N ASN A 100 -9.50 -9.37 4.20
CA ASN A 100 -8.58 -8.74 3.27
C ASN A 100 -8.94 -7.27 3.17
N ILE A 101 -8.07 -6.40 3.67
CA ILE A 101 -8.22 -4.96 3.57
C ILE A 101 -7.40 -4.46 2.39
N GLU A 102 -8.08 -3.86 1.43
CA GLU A 102 -7.52 -3.27 0.22
C GLU A 102 -7.80 -1.76 0.21
N ASN A 103 -7.17 -1.04 -0.71
CA ASN A 103 -7.43 0.40 -0.88
C ASN A 103 -8.93 0.64 -1.20
N GLY A 104 -9.53 1.61 -0.52
CA GLY A 104 -10.95 1.93 -0.62
C GLY A 104 -11.88 1.11 0.26
N VAL A 105 -11.41 0.00 0.86
CA VAL A 105 -12.22 -0.83 1.77
C VAL A 105 -12.26 -0.20 3.16
N ASN A 106 -13.44 0.22 3.60
CA ASN A 106 -13.60 0.76 4.95
C ASN A 106 -13.44 -0.33 6.01
N LEU A 107 -12.70 -0.03 7.07
CA LEU A 107 -12.62 -0.83 8.28
C LEU A 107 -12.94 -0.01 9.52
N SER A 108 -13.39 -0.67 10.58
CA SER A 108 -13.60 -0.05 11.90
C SER A 108 -12.82 -0.84 12.95
N ILE A 109 -11.97 -0.15 13.71
CA ILE A 109 -11.13 -0.75 14.75
C ILE A 109 -11.68 -0.32 16.10
N ILE A 110 -11.96 -1.27 16.98
CA ILE A 110 -12.39 -1.05 18.36
C ILE A 110 -11.31 -1.59 19.29
N LYS A 111 -10.69 -0.69 20.05
CA LYS A 111 -9.63 -1.01 21.02
C LYS A 111 -9.46 0.11 22.04
N ASN A 112 -8.58 -0.14 23.01
CA ASN A 112 -7.97 0.92 23.81
C ASN A 112 -6.76 1.49 23.05
N TRP A 113 -6.87 2.74 22.61
CA TRP A 113 -5.92 3.40 21.74
C TRP A 113 -4.72 3.95 22.51
N LYS A 114 -3.52 3.66 22.00
CA LYS A 114 -2.28 4.27 22.49
C LYS A 114 -2.04 5.63 21.83
N ASN A 115 -1.29 6.50 22.48
CA ASN A 115 -1.06 7.87 21.98
C ASN A 115 -0.28 7.87 20.65
N ASP A 116 0.73 7.02 20.53
CA ASP A 116 1.53 6.82 19.32
C ASP A 116 0.69 6.31 18.15
N GLN A 117 -0.32 5.46 18.40
CA GLN A 117 -1.25 4.99 17.37
C GLN A 117 -2.14 6.12 16.86
N LEU A 118 -2.65 6.96 17.77
CA LEU A 118 -3.47 8.12 17.42
C LEU A 118 -2.66 9.17 16.66
N GLU A 119 -1.40 9.39 17.04
CA GLU A 119 -0.47 10.27 16.34
C GLU A 119 -0.14 9.73 14.95
N ARG A 120 0.17 8.44 14.83
CA ARG A 120 0.39 7.76 13.55
C ARG A 120 -0.79 7.90 12.59
N ILE A 121 -2.03 7.83 13.09
CA ILE A 121 -3.23 8.09 12.26
C ILE A 121 -3.27 9.55 11.80
N LYS A 122 -2.96 10.52 12.66
CA LYS A 122 -2.92 11.94 12.27
C LYS A 122 -1.85 12.19 11.21
N ASP A 123 -0.68 11.61 11.37
CA ASP A 123 0.45 11.79 10.46
C ASP A 123 0.18 11.14 9.10
N SER A 124 -0.40 9.94 9.07
CA SER A 124 -0.76 9.28 7.82
C SER A 124 -1.83 10.08 7.05
N VAL A 125 -2.82 10.67 7.74
CA VAL A 125 -3.82 11.57 7.13
C VAL A 125 -3.14 12.79 6.51
N LYS A 126 -2.23 13.46 7.24
CA LYS A 126 -1.47 14.62 6.72
C LYS A 126 -0.60 14.24 5.52
N ALA A 127 0.09 13.10 5.60
CA ALA A 127 0.99 12.64 4.56
C ALA A 127 0.27 12.18 3.29
N SER A 128 -0.99 11.77 3.38
CA SER A 128 -1.81 11.41 2.21
C SER A 128 -2.09 12.59 1.28
N ASN A 129 -1.99 13.82 1.79
CA ASN A 129 -2.11 15.04 1.00
C ASN A 129 -0.79 15.47 0.35
N ARG A 130 0.33 14.81 0.67
CA ARG A 130 1.63 15.16 0.07
C ARG A 130 1.75 14.55 -1.32
N PRO A 131 2.37 15.28 -2.27
CA PRO A 131 2.66 14.74 -3.58
C PRO A 131 3.55 13.49 -3.46
N LYS A 132 3.27 12.47 -4.28
CA LYS A 132 4.22 11.38 -4.48
C LYS A 132 5.47 11.94 -5.16
N VAL A 133 6.64 11.45 -4.78
CA VAL A 133 7.93 11.88 -5.32
C VAL A 133 8.66 10.68 -5.91
N VAL A 134 9.08 10.80 -7.17
CA VAL A 134 9.98 9.85 -7.81
C VAL A 134 11.38 10.46 -7.83
N ILE A 135 12.39 9.66 -7.48
CA ILE A 135 13.79 10.04 -7.54
C ILE A 135 14.44 9.23 -8.65
N ALA A 136 15.06 9.91 -9.61
CA ALA A 136 15.95 9.32 -10.60
C ALA A 136 17.39 9.68 -10.22
N THR A 137 18.22 8.67 -9.93
CA THR A 137 19.65 8.85 -9.69
C THR A 137 20.42 8.40 -10.92
N LEU A 138 21.36 9.22 -11.39
CA LEU A 138 22.22 8.93 -12.54
C LEU A 138 23.69 9.05 -12.14
N GLU A 139 24.49 8.08 -12.57
CA GLU A 139 25.94 8.05 -12.53
C GLU A 139 26.48 7.57 -13.90
N ASP A 140 27.78 7.75 -14.15
CA ASP A 140 28.43 7.25 -15.37
C ASP A 140 28.32 5.72 -15.45
N GLY A 141 27.41 5.21 -16.28
CA GLY A 141 27.17 3.78 -16.46
C GLY A 141 26.05 3.17 -15.61
N GLU A 142 25.38 3.93 -14.73
CA GLU A 142 24.29 3.41 -13.90
C GLU A 142 23.19 4.44 -13.66
N ALA A 143 21.93 4.00 -13.70
CA ALA A 143 20.79 4.80 -13.25
C ALA A 143 19.77 3.95 -12.52
N SER A 144 19.14 4.55 -11.51
CA SER A 144 18.06 3.95 -10.73
C SER A 144 16.88 4.90 -10.62
N ILE A 145 15.67 4.33 -10.62
CA ILE A 145 14.43 5.05 -10.33
C ILE A 145 13.82 4.48 -9.06
N GLY A 146 13.73 5.31 -8.03
CA GLY A 146 13.08 5.00 -6.76
C GLY A 146 11.80 5.80 -6.56
N LEU A 147 10.76 5.15 -6.03
CA LEU A 147 9.56 5.83 -5.55
C LEU A 147 9.67 6.04 -4.04
N VAL A 148 9.55 7.29 -3.60
CA VAL A 148 9.59 7.63 -2.17
C VAL A 148 8.25 7.24 -1.53
N ARG A 149 8.30 6.31 -0.59
CA ARG A 149 7.19 5.87 0.25
C ARG A 149 7.39 6.38 1.68
N GLN A 150 6.34 6.33 2.49
CA GLN A 150 6.46 6.68 3.91
C GLN A 150 7.26 5.67 4.71
N TYR A 151 7.41 4.45 4.20
CA TYR A 151 8.17 3.37 4.82
C TYR A 151 9.54 3.12 4.19
N GLY A 152 9.98 3.96 3.26
CA GLY A 152 11.28 3.84 2.60
C GLY A 152 11.25 4.14 1.11
N VAL A 153 12.34 3.87 0.41
CA VAL A 153 12.42 4.01 -1.04
C VAL A 153 12.18 2.65 -1.68
N GLU A 154 11.25 2.61 -2.63
CA GLU A 154 10.96 1.43 -3.45
C GLU A 154 11.68 1.59 -4.79
N GLU A 155 12.78 0.86 -4.99
CA GLU A 155 13.48 0.85 -6.28
C GLU A 155 12.62 0.10 -7.32
N THR A 156 12.29 0.80 -8.40
CA THR A 156 11.40 0.29 -9.45
C THR A 156 12.12 -0.03 -10.75
N PHE A 157 13.31 0.53 -10.92
CA PHE A 157 14.14 0.36 -12.11
C PHE A 157 15.60 0.55 -11.73
N ASN A 158 16.45 -0.31 -12.26
CA ASN A 158 17.90 -0.17 -12.28
C ASN A 158 18.36 -0.50 -13.70
N SER A 159 19.22 0.35 -14.25
CA SER A 159 19.88 0.11 -15.53
C SER A 159 21.36 0.36 -15.38
N LYS A 160 22.14 -0.58 -15.88
CA LYS A 160 23.59 -0.46 -16.01
C LYS A 160 23.95 -0.55 -17.47
N TYR A 161 24.89 0.28 -17.91
CA TYR A 161 25.54 0.13 -19.19
C TYR A 161 27.06 0.25 -19.01
N SER A 162 27.80 -0.48 -19.84
CA SER A 162 29.26 -0.46 -19.80
C SER A 162 29.77 0.91 -20.23
N SER A 163 30.22 1.73 -19.27
CA SER A 163 30.99 2.95 -19.55
C SER A 163 32.48 2.63 -19.59
N GLY A 164 32.89 1.77 -20.53
CA GLY A 164 34.31 1.53 -20.78
C GLY A 164 35.00 2.80 -21.31
N LYS A 165 36.28 3.02 -21.00
CA LYS A 165 37.07 4.17 -21.50
C LYS A 165 37.05 4.33 -23.03
N LYS A 166 36.74 3.27 -23.80
CA LYS A 166 36.60 3.28 -25.28
C LYS A 166 35.19 3.65 -25.77
N GLU A 167 34.18 3.61 -24.90
CA GLU A 167 32.76 3.84 -25.24
C GLU A 167 32.26 5.23 -24.85
N ARG A 168 33.05 5.99 -24.07
CA ARG A 168 32.80 7.41 -23.72
C ARG A 168 32.63 8.33 -24.93
N THR A 169 33.04 7.89 -26.12
CA THR A 169 32.89 8.60 -27.40
C THR A 169 31.61 8.24 -28.17
N ASN A 170 30.88 7.19 -27.80
CA ASN A 170 29.64 6.81 -28.47
C ASN A 170 28.45 7.58 -27.89
N LYS A 171 28.19 8.77 -28.46
CA LYS A 171 26.99 9.58 -28.18
C LYS A 171 25.69 8.77 -28.33
N SER A 172 25.65 7.79 -29.23
CA SER A 172 24.49 6.92 -29.46
C SER A 172 24.10 6.10 -28.22
N THR A 173 25.07 5.45 -27.57
CA THR A 173 24.82 4.58 -26.40
C THR A 173 24.33 5.38 -25.20
N LYS A 174 24.88 6.58 -24.96
CA LYS A 174 24.41 7.49 -23.90
C LYS A 174 22.98 7.95 -24.16
N LEU A 175 22.64 8.26 -25.42
CA LEU A 175 21.29 8.69 -25.81
C LEU A 175 20.26 7.55 -25.65
N GLU A 176 20.62 6.32 -26.03
CA GLU A 176 19.77 5.14 -25.83
C GLU A 176 19.51 4.88 -24.35
N PHE A 177 20.53 5.03 -23.50
CA PHE A 177 20.40 4.92 -22.05
C PHE A 177 19.46 5.99 -21.46
N PHE A 178 19.64 7.25 -21.86
CA PHE A 178 18.74 8.34 -21.47
C PHE A 178 17.30 8.08 -21.93
N LYS A 179 17.11 7.60 -23.16
CA LYS A 179 15.79 7.26 -23.67
C LYS A 179 15.14 6.15 -22.85
N ALA A 180 15.86 5.08 -22.54
CA ALA A 180 15.35 4.00 -21.70
C ALA A 180 14.92 4.51 -20.31
N LEU A 181 15.70 5.40 -19.70
CA LEU A 181 15.36 6.01 -18.41
C LEU A 181 14.13 6.93 -18.52
N ALA A 182 14.05 7.75 -19.58
CA ALA A 182 12.93 8.63 -19.83
C ALA A 182 11.62 7.85 -20.07
N ASP A 183 11.66 6.77 -20.83
CA ASP A 183 10.51 5.89 -21.08
C ASP A 183 9.99 5.28 -19.76
N GLN A 184 10.90 4.85 -18.87
CA GLN A 184 10.52 4.35 -17.55
C GLN A 184 9.93 5.45 -16.66
N LEU A 185 10.50 6.66 -16.67
CA LEU A 185 9.94 7.79 -15.94
C LEU A 185 8.55 8.16 -16.45
N GLN A 186 8.32 8.19 -17.76
CA GLN A 186 7.00 8.47 -18.35
C GLN A 186 5.94 7.47 -17.89
N ASN A 187 6.28 6.18 -17.84
CA ASN A 187 5.37 5.14 -17.34
C ASN A 187 5.02 5.33 -15.84
N LYS A 188 5.93 5.92 -15.04
CA LYS A 188 5.73 6.18 -13.60
C LYS A 188 5.09 7.55 -13.31
N LEU A 189 5.23 8.50 -14.23
CA LEU A 189 4.73 9.88 -14.16
C LEU A 189 3.21 9.97 -14.15
N ILE A 190 2.51 8.99 -14.73
CA ILE A 190 1.04 8.95 -14.81
C ILE A 190 0.38 9.17 -13.43
N ASN A 191 1.07 8.83 -12.34
CA ASN A 191 0.56 8.92 -10.96
C ASN A 191 1.41 9.76 -10.00
N THR A 192 2.40 10.53 -10.48
CA THR A 192 3.37 11.22 -9.62
C THR A 192 3.60 12.68 -10.05
N PRO A 193 3.30 13.68 -9.21
CA PRO A 193 3.39 15.10 -9.56
C PRO A 193 4.80 15.72 -9.46
N ALA A 194 5.80 15.02 -8.91
CA ALA A 194 7.16 15.55 -8.75
C ALA A 194 8.25 14.50 -9.03
N ILE A 195 9.26 14.90 -9.81
CA ILE A 195 10.48 14.13 -10.06
C ILE A 195 11.68 14.90 -9.51
N ILE A 196 12.56 14.20 -8.81
CA ILE A 196 13.89 14.68 -8.44
C ILE A 196 14.91 13.93 -9.29
N ILE A 197 15.73 14.66 -10.05
CA ILE A 197 16.86 14.11 -10.80
C ILE A 197 18.13 14.42 -10.01
N ALA A 198 18.87 13.39 -9.61
CA ALA A 198 20.10 13.50 -8.84
C ALA A 198 21.25 12.78 -9.55
N GLY A 199 22.45 13.35 -9.47
CA GLY A 199 23.64 12.76 -10.08
C GLY A 199 24.86 13.69 -9.94
N PRO A 200 26.08 13.13 -9.94
CA PRO A 200 27.31 13.91 -9.86
C PRO A 200 27.54 14.69 -11.16
N GLY A 201 28.17 15.87 -11.02
CA GLY A 201 28.56 16.70 -12.16
C GLY A 201 27.38 17.15 -13.04
N PHE A 202 27.62 17.16 -14.35
CA PHE A 202 26.71 17.66 -15.39
C PHE A 202 25.73 16.61 -15.93
N LEU A 203 25.90 15.33 -15.59
CA LEU A 203 25.11 14.24 -16.18
C LEU A 203 23.60 14.38 -15.94
N LYS A 204 23.22 14.88 -14.75
CA LYS A 204 21.81 15.18 -14.42
C LYS A 204 21.24 16.32 -15.26
N THR A 205 22.07 17.29 -15.64
CA THR A 205 21.68 18.43 -16.47
C THR A 205 21.55 17.98 -17.91
N ASP A 206 22.51 17.21 -18.43
CA ASP A 206 22.47 16.60 -19.76
C ASP A 206 21.24 15.71 -19.98
N PHE A 207 20.75 15.04 -18.92
CA PHE A 207 19.55 14.20 -18.99
C PHE A 207 18.25 15.00 -18.87
N TYR A 208 18.31 16.14 -18.17
CA TYR A 208 17.15 17.01 -18.00
C TYR A 208 16.84 17.81 -19.26
N GLU A 209 17.87 18.22 -20.00
CA GLU A 209 17.77 18.85 -21.32
C GLU A 209 17.28 17.87 -22.40
#